data_AF-A0A2N6K6P0-F1
#
_entry.id   AF-A0A2N6K6P0-F1
#
_cell.length_a   1.000
_cell.length_b   1.000
_cell.length_c   1.000
_cell.angle_alpha   90.00
_cell.angle_beta   90.00
_cell.angle_gamma   90.00
#
_symmetry.space_group_name_H-M   'P 1'
#
loop_
_entity.id
_entity.type
_entity.pdbx_description
1 polymer ?
#
loop_
_entity_poly.entity_id
_entity_poly.type
_entity_poly.pdbx_seq_one_letter_code
_entity_poly.pdbx_strand_id
1 'polypeptide(L)'
;MAREITTYAHYKRVGQTPELLAGWIDDAVMGKFPLVDIKRTSFHHNTETSQDLDVLETTIATGYEVCRHVEVVDERLPLLCWQERVLIVHSPTLAKQQFQGLEKRLHNAQQKLMALTPQKGRGKRQINNLQVLFQKATAIVRQYRVEGLLSFDYECQETVEETYIGRGRPTSRPKQITQKIRYQIQTVIRNETAIAQAQKTFGWRAFVSNAPKSHLSVEQAVSS
;
A
#
# COMPACT_ATOMS: atom_id res chain seq x y z
N MET A 1 -44.06 -6.92 -2.99
CA MET A 1 -43.59 -8.30 -2.74
C MET A 1 -42.08 -8.26 -2.61
N ALA A 2 -41.60 -8.40 -1.38
CA ALA A 2 -40.19 -8.39 -1.05
C ALA A 2 -39.50 -9.62 -1.67
N ARG A 3 -38.41 -9.39 -2.41
CA ARG A 3 -37.48 -10.46 -2.77
C ARG A 3 -36.19 -10.19 -2.01
N GLU A 4 -35.83 -11.18 -1.23
CA GLU A 4 -34.76 -11.21 -0.25
C GLU A 4 -33.43 -10.79 -0.87
N ILE A 5 -32.70 -9.92 -0.18
CA ILE A 5 -31.26 -9.79 -0.37
C ILE A 5 -30.66 -11.06 0.26
N THR A 6 -30.67 -12.16 -0.49
CA THR A 6 -30.02 -13.39 -0.05
C THR A 6 -28.52 -13.17 -0.09
N THR A 7 -27.94 -12.86 1.07
CA THR A 7 -26.50 -12.94 1.30
C THR A 7 -26.07 -14.40 1.18
N TYR A 8 -25.72 -14.84 -0.03
CA TYR A 8 -25.01 -16.10 -0.25
C TYR A 8 -23.56 -15.96 0.21
N ALA A 9 -23.35 -16.01 1.53
CA ALA A 9 -22.07 -16.40 2.09
C ALA A 9 -21.92 -17.91 1.88
N HIS A 10 -21.04 -18.33 0.96
CA HIS A 10 -20.28 -19.60 0.95
C HIS A 10 -19.71 -20.02 -0.42
N TYR A 11 -19.76 -19.18 -1.45
CA TYR A 11 -18.70 -19.28 -2.46
C TYR A 11 -17.47 -18.59 -1.87
N LYS A 12 -16.34 -19.31 -1.76
CA LYS A 12 -15.01 -18.70 -1.74
C LYS A 12 -15.04 -17.52 -2.72
N ARG A 13 -14.29 -16.45 -2.48
CA ARG A 13 -13.98 -15.47 -3.54
C ARG A 13 -13.31 -16.25 -4.69
N VAL A 14 -14.10 -16.84 -5.57
CA VAL A 14 -13.67 -17.48 -6.80
C VAL A 14 -13.64 -16.34 -7.79
N GLY A 15 -12.46 -16.08 -8.31
CA GLY A 15 -12.21 -14.99 -9.23
C GLY A 15 -10.83 -14.41 -8.99
N GLN A 16 -10.05 -14.34 -10.06
CA GLN A 16 -8.76 -13.65 -10.12
C GLN A 16 -8.94 -12.12 -10.02
N THR A 17 -9.96 -11.61 -9.33
CA THR A 17 -10.34 -10.18 -9.36
C THR A 17 -9.21 -9.26 -8.88
N PRO A 18 -8.47 -9.57 -7.80
CA PRO A 18 -7.27 -8.80 -7.43
C PRO A 18 -6.17 -8.86 -8.51
N GLU A 19 -5.97 -10.01 -9.14
CA GLU A 19 -4.95 -10.20 -10.19
C GLU A 19 -5.34 -9.49 -11.51
N LEU A 20 -6.63 -9.47 -11.84
CA LEU A 20 -7.20 -8.82 -13.02
C LEU A 20 -7.33 -7.30 -12.86
N LEU A 21 -7.44 -6.80 -11.63
CA LEU A 21 -7.54 -5.36 -11.35
C LEU A 21 -6.33 -4.60 -11.89
N ALA A 22 -5.12 -5.17 -11.79
CA ALA A 22 -3.92 -4.54 -12.34
C ALA A 22 -4.04 -4.32 -13.86
N GLY A 23 -4.49 -5.34 -14.60
CA GLY A 23 -4.72 -5.25 -16.05
C GLY A 23 -5.79 -4.22 -16.40
N TRP A 24 -6.89 -4.17 -15.64
CA TRP A 24 -7.93 -3.16 -15.87
C TRP A 24 -7.46 -1.73 -15.53
N ILE A 25 -6.60 -1.56 -14.53
CA ILE A 25 -5.97 -0.26 -14.26
C ILE A 25 -5.09 0.13 -15.43
N ASP A 26 -4.25 -0.78 -15.95
CA ASP A 26 -3.40 -0.51 -17.11
C ASP A 26 -4.22 -0.12 -18.34
N ASP A 27 -5.32 -0.83 -18.61
CA ASP A 27 -6.24 -0.51 -19.71
C ASP A 27 -6.82 0.91 -19.56
N ALA A 28 -7.16 1.31 -18.34
CA ALA A 28 -7.67 2.64 -18.02
C ALA A 28 -6.59 3.72 -18.23
N VAL A 29 -5.37 3.49 -17.74
CA VAL A 29 -4.24 4.41 -17.87
C VAL A 29 -3.81 4.54 -19.33
N MET A 30 -3.91 3.47 -20.12
CA MET A 30 -3.65 3.48 -21.56
C MET A 30 -4.79 4.10 -22.39
N GLY A 31 -5.92 4.45 -21.76
CA GLY A 31 -7.08 5.03 -22.45
C GLY A 31 -7.78 4.06 -23.39
N LYS A 32 -7.70 2.74 -23.15
CA LYS A 32 -8.38 1.74 -23.98
C LYS A 32 -9.90 1.85 -23.93
N PHE A 33 -10.43 2.36 -22.82
CA PHE A 33 -11.85 2.59 -22.61
C PHE A 33 -12.08 4.06 -22.20
N PRO A 34 -13.14 4.71 -22.71
CA PRO A 34 -13.48 6.06 -22.27
C PRO A 34 -13.95 6.03 -20.82
N LEU A 35 -13.40 6.94 -20.01
CA LEU A 35 -13.83 7.12 -18.63
C LEU A 35 -15.09 8.00 -18.58
N VAL A 36 -16.08 7.55 -17.84
CA VAL A 36 -17.33 8.26 -17.56
C VAL A 36 -17.25 8.90 -16.18
N ASP A 37 -17.73 10.14 -16.09
CA ASP A 37 -17.85 10.85 -14.82
C ASP A 37 -18.93 10.23 -13.93
N ILE A 38 -18.55 9.95 -12.69
CA ILE A 38 -19.46 9.48 -11.64
C ILE A 38 -19.74 10.68 -10.74
N LYS A 39 -20.98 11.15 -10.80
CA LYS A 39 -21.41 12.36 -10.11
C LYS A 39 -22.17 12.04 -8.83
N ARG A 40 -22.02 12.92 -7.85
CA ARG A 40 -22.85 12.96 -6.65
C ARG A 40 -23.71 14.21 -6.72
N THR A 41 -25.01 14.03 -6.54
CA THR A 41 -25.97 15.12 -6.38
C THR A 41 -26.06 15.47 -4.90
N SER A 42 -25.81 16.74 -4.56
CA SER A 42 -26.05 17.28 -3.22
C SER A 42 -27.12 18.37 -3.28
N PHE A 43 -27.96 18.40 -2.24
CA PHE A 43 -28.99 19.40 -2.08
C PHE A 43 -28.54 20.38 -1.00
N HIS A 44 -28.47 21.66 -1.35
CA HIS A 44 -28.14 22.72 -0.41
C HIS A 44 -29.39 23.58 -0.15
N HIS A 45 -29.66 23.87 1.12
CA HIS A 45 -30.62 24.91 1.48
C HIS A 45 -29.92 26.25 1.35
N ASN A 46 -30.44 27.11 0.47
CA ASN A 46 -29.98 28.48 0.39
C ASN A 46 -30.65 29.27 1.54
N THR A 47 -29.84 29.85 2.44
CA THR A 47 -30.35 30.47 3.68
C THR A 47 -31.00 31.83 3.48
N GLU A 48 -31.11 32.31 2.25
CA GLU A 48 -31.69 33.61 1.95
C GLU A 48 -32.75 33.47 0.86
N THR A 49 -34.00 33.29 1.29
CA THR A 49 -35.19 33.74 0.56
C THR A 49 -35.55 32.97 -0.73
N SER A 50 -35.61 31.63 -0.72
CA SER A 50 -36.34 30.85 -1.74
C SER A 50 -36.63 29.43 -1.22
N GLN A 51 -37.81 28.88 -1.50
CA GLN A 51 -38.15 27.47 -1.25
C GLN A 51 -37.51 26.49 -2.25
N ASP A 52 -36.51 26.97 -3.01
CA ASP A 52 -35.85 26.23 -4.07
C ASP A 52 -34.59 25.54 -3.53
N LEU A 53 -34.51 24.22 -3.77
CA LEU A 53 -33.33 23.43 -3.48
C LEU A 53 -32.29 23.66 -4.57
N ASP A 54 -31.11 24.17 -4.23
CA ASP A 54 -29.99 24.20 -5.16
C ASP A 54 -29.44 22.77 -5.32
N VAL A 55 -29.55 22.25 -6.55
CA VAL A 55 -29.02 20.95 -6.95
C VAL A 55 -27.60 21.15 -7.45
N LEU A 56 -26.61 20.72 -6.67
CA LEU A 56 -25.21 20.75 -7.07
C LEU A 56 -24.78 19.34 -7.50
N GLU A 57 -24.31 19.21 -8.74
CA GLU A 57 -23.65 17.99 -9.22
C GLU A 57 -22.13 18.13 -9.10
N THR A 58 -21.49 17.23 -8.35
CA THR A 58 -20.03 17.19 -8.24
C THR A 58 -19.51 15.84 -8.75
N THR A 59 -18.55 15.86 -9.68
CA THR A 59 -17.84 14.63 -10.10
C THR A 59 -16.95 14.16 -8.94
N ILE A 60 -17.22 12.95 -8.43
CA ILE A 60 -16.52 12.35 -7.29
C ILE A 60 -15.55 11.24 -7.69
N ALA A 61 -15.73 10.68 -8.89
CA ALA A 61 -14.89 9.65 -9.46
C ALA A 61 -15.06 9.59 -10.98
N THR A 62 -14.17 8.88 -11.66
CA THR A 62 -14.30 8.52 -13.07
C THR A 62 -14.16 7.01 -13.20
N GLY A 63 -14.75 6.40 -14.23
CA GLY A 63 -14.65 4.95 -14.37
C GLY A 63 -15.20 4.41 -15.68
N TYR A 64 -15.01 3.12 -15.90
CA TYR A 64 -15.57 2.43 -17.06
C TYR A 64 -16.05 1.04 -16.65
N GLU A 65 -16.82 0.43 -17.54
CA GLU A 65 -17.48 -0.84 -17.31
C GLU A 65 -16.96 -1.89 -18.29
N VAL A 66 -16.70 -3.09 -17.78
CA VAL A 66 -16.39 -4.27 -18.59
C VAL A 66 -17.27 -5.43 -18.17
N CYS A 67 -17.59 -6.30 -19.12
CA CYS A 67 -18.21 -7.59 -18.84
C CYS A 67 -17.12 -8.66 -18.82
N ARG A 68 -17.13 -9.54 -17.81
CA ARG A 68 -16.28 -10.72 -17.77
C ARG A 68 -17.12 -11.98 -17.77
N HIS A 69 -16.69 -12.96 -18.56
CA HIS A 69 -17.23 -14.30 -18.48
C HIS A 69 -16.56 -15.04 -17.32
N VAL A 70 -17.36 -15.71 -16.50
CA VAL A 70 -16.86 -16.57 -15.41
C VAL A 70 -17.35 -17.98 -15.66
N GLU A 71 -16.42 -18.92 -15.62
CA GLU A 71 -16.68 -20.36 -15.68
C GLU A 71 -16.15 -21.01 -14.41
N VAL A 72 -17.00 -21.79 -13.73
CA VAL A 72 -16.62 -22.57 -12.56
C VAL A 72 -16.81 -24.04 -12.88
N VAL A 73 -15.69 -24.76 -12.85
CA VAL A 73 -15.65 -26.22 -12.93
C VAL A 73 -15.59 -26.77 -11.51
N ASP A 74 -16.59 -27.55 -11.13
CA ASP A 74 -16.66 -28.28 -9.87
C ASP A 74 -16.88 -29.76 -10.20
N GLU A 75 -16.14 -30.67 -9.56
CA GLU A 75 -16.23 -32.11 -9.82
C GLU A 75 -17.61 -32.71 -9.48
N ARG A 76 -18.44 -31.98 -8.72
CA ARG A 76 -19.74 -32.43 -8.20
C ARG A 76 -20.92 -31.68 -8.80
N LEU A 77 -20.69 -30.63 -9.58
CA LEU A 77 -21.75 -29.82 -10.20
C LEU A 77 -21.54 -29.73 -11.72
N PRO A 78 -22.62 -29.53 -12.50
CA PRO A 78 -22.50 -29.14 -13.90
C PRO A 78 -21.67 -27.86 -14.05
N LEU A 79 -21.03 -27.68 -15.20
CA LEU A 79 -20.32 -26.44 -15.54
C LEU A 79 -21.24 -25.23 -15.31
N LEU A 80 -20.80 -24.31 -14.46
CA LEU A 80 -21.52 -23.07 -14.16
C LEU A 80 -20.85 -21.93 -14.92
N CYS A 81 -21.59 -21.26 -15.79
CA CYS A 81 -21.11 -20.11 -16.53
C CYS A 81 -22.05 -18.90 -16.37
N TRP A 82 -21.49 -17.72 -16.13
CA TRP A 82 -22.27 -16.47 -16.08
C TRP A 82 -21.44 -15.28 -16.55
N GLN A 83 -22.12 -14.16 -16.77
CA GLN A 83 -21.50 -12.88 -17.09
C GLN A 83 -21.54 -11.98 -15.86
N GLU A 84 -20.42 -11.38 -15.53
CA GLU A 84 -20.32 -10.38 -14.48
C GLU A 84 -20.01 -9.02 -15.06
N ARG A 85 -20.71 -8.02 -14.53
CA ARG A 85 -20.43 -6.63 -14.78
C ARG A 85 -19.39 -6.16 -13.78
N VAL A 86 -18.29 -5.62 -14.28
CA VAL A 86 -17.22 -5.04 -13.46
C VAL A 86 -17.14 -3.56 -13.77
N LEU A 87 -17.31 -2.74 -12.73
CA LEU A 87 -17.12 -1.31 -12.78
C LEU A 87 -15.76 -0.97 -12.17
N ILE A 88 -14.88 -0.39 -12.98
CA ILE A 88 -13.55 0.05 -12.57
C ILE A 88 -13.59 1.56 -12.36
N VAL A 89 -13.31 1.98 -11.14
CA VAL A 89 -13.54 3.36 -10.66
C VAL A 89 -12.26 3.94 -10.10
N HIS A 90 -11.90 5.13 -10.55
CA HIS A 90 -10.85 5.95 -9.98
C HIS A 90 -11.46 7.12 -9.20
N SER A 91 -11.20 7.17 -7.90
CA SER A 91 -11.56 8.28 -7.02
C SER A 91 -10.35 9.17 -6.72
N PRO A 92 -10.33 10.45 -7.17
CA PRO A 92 -9.23 11.37 -6.88
C PRO A 92 -9.03 11.63 -5.38
N THR A 93 -10.12 11.69 -4.61
CA THR A 93 -10.07 11.86 -3.15
C THR A 93 -9.38 10.67 -2.48
N LEU A 94 -9.73 9.45 -2.89
CA LEU A 94 -9.10 8.23 -2.38
C LEU A 94 -7.62 8.18 -2.80
N ALA A 95 -7.30 8.55 -4.04
CA ALA A 95 -5.92 8.57 -4.52
C ALA A 95 -5.05 9.51 -3.67
N LYS A 96 -5.56 10.70 -3.37
CA LYS A 96 -4.89 11.69 -2.51
C LYS A 96 -4.67 11.16 -1.09
N GLN A 97 -5.68 10.50 -0.50
CA GLN A 97 -5.57 9.91 0.83
C GLN A 97 -4.52 8.78 0.87
N GLN A 98 -4.52 7.90 -0.13
CA GLN A 98 -3.53 6.82 -0.25
C GLN A 98 -2.12 7.36 -0.45
N PHE A 99 -1.95 8.40 -1.26
CA PHE A 99 -0.68 9.12 -1.42
C PHE A 99 -0.17 9.66 -0.10
N GLN A 100 -0.97 10.44 0.64
CA GLN A 100 -0.59 10.98 1.94
C GLN A 100 -0.25 9.88 2.95
N GLY A 101 -1.01 8.78 2.92
CA GLY A 101 -0.74 7.60 3.74
C GLY A 101 0.58 6.93 3.39
N LEU A 102 0.92 6.80 2.10
CA LEU A 102 2.21 6.27 1.66
C LEU A 102 3.37 7.17 2.09
N GLU A 103 3.28 8.49 1.85
CA GLU A 103 4.32 9.45 2.24
C GLU A 103 4.62 9.39 3.73
N LYS A 104 3.57 9.36 4.57
CA LYS A 104 3.73 9.23 6.02
C LYS A 104 4.43 7.92 6.41
N ARG A 105 4.09 6.81 5.76
CA ARG A 105 4.73 5.50 6.04
C ARG A 105 6.19 5.48 5.60
N LEU A 106 6.51 6.02 4.42
CA LEU A 106 7.88 6.13 3.92
C LEU A 106 8.74 6.99 4.84
N HIS A 107 8.24 8.16 5.24
CA HIS A 107 8.93 9.04 6.17
C HIS A 107 9.23 8.33 7.51
N ASN A 108 8.21 7.70 8.12
CA ASN A 108 8.38 7.02 9.40
C ASN A 108 9.35 5.83 9.31
N ALA A 109 9.27 5.05 8.22
CA ALA A 109 10.18 3.93 7.98
C ALA A 109 11.62 4.41 7.81
N GLN A 110 11.84 5.49 7.06
CA GLN A 110 13.15 6.10 6.88
C GLN A 110 13.77 6.53 8.22
N GLN A 111 13.00 7.24 9.05
CA GLN A 111 13.45 7.63 10.38
C GLN A 111 13.79 6.42 11.26
N LYS A 112 12.96 5.37 11.20
CA LYS A 112 13.18 4.15 11.98
C LYS A 112 14.40 3.36 11.52
N LEU A 113 14.65 3.31 10.22
CA LEU A 113 15.85 2.70 9.63
C LEU A 113 17.11 3.45 10.06
N MET A 114 17.14 4.78 9.96
CA MET A 114 18.27 5.57 10.44
C MET A 114 18.52 5.39 11.94
N ALA A 115 17.45 5.32 12.74
CA ALA A 115 17.54 5.08 14.18
C ALA A 115 17.97 3.65 14.57
N LEU A 116 18.03 2.72 13.61
CA LEU A 116 18.43 1.33 13.87
C LEU A 116 19.92 1.23 14.24
N THR A 117 20.73 2.12 13.68
CA THR A 117 22.17 2.23 13.93
C THR A 117 22.49 3.63 14.48
N PRO A 118 22.19 3.92 15.74
CA PRO A 118 22.48 5.22 16.33
C PRO A 118 24.00 5.40 16.51
N GLN A 119 24.45 6.66 16.49
CA GLN A 119 25.84 7.00 16.81
C GLN A 119 26.26 6.44 18.18
N LYS A 120 27.57 6.18 18.32
CA LYS A 120 28.17 5.67 19.56
C LYS A 120 27.79 6.60 20.73
N GLY A 121 27.28 6.01 21.82
CA GLY A 121 26.87 6.78 23.00
C GLY A 121 26.36 5.86 24.12
N ARG A 122 26.31 6.40 25.34
CA ARG A 122 25.86 5.65 26.53
C ARG A 122 24.42 5.16 26.31
N GLY A 123 24.19 3.87 26.57
CA GLY A 123 22.86 3.23 26.41
C GLY A 123 22.44 2.99 24.96
N LYS A 124 23.27 3.31 23.96
CA LYS A 124 22.96 3.07 22.53
C LYS A 124 23.55 1.74 22.07
N ARG A 125 22.68 0.73 21.93
CA ARG A 125 23.08 -0.61 21.48
C ARG A 125 23.51 -0.59 20.01
N GLN A 126 24.73 -1.03 19.76
CA GLN A 126 25.29 -1.16 18.41
C GLN A 126 24.94 -2.52 17.80
N ILE A 127 24.88 -2.60 16.48
CA ILE A 127 24.69 -3.85 15.73
C ILE A 127 26.05 -4.28 15.17
N ASN A 128 26.54 -5.43 15.62
CA ASN A 128 27.84 -6.01 15.24
C ASN A 128 27.71 -7.22 14.31
N ASN A 129 26.48 -7.57 13.90
CA ASN A 129 26.20 -8.69 13.02
C ASN A 129 25.35 -8.21 11.85
N LEU A 130 25.82 -8.46 10.64
CA LEU A 130 25.17 -8.00 9.41
C LEU A 130 23.79 -8.63 9.21
N GLN A 131 23.64 -9.92 9.49
CA GLN A 131 22.35 -10.61 9.38
C GLN A 131 21.31 -10.01 10.34
N VAL A 132 21.73 -9.61 11.55
CA VAL A 132 20.85 -8.93 12.52
C VAL A 132 20.43 -7.55 12.01
N LEU A 133 21.34 -6.80 11.34
CA LEU A 133 20.98 -5.53 10.70
C LEU A 133 19.88 -5.75 9.65
N PHE A 134 20.11 -6.68 8.72
CA PHE A 134 19.15 -6.97 7.66
C PHE A 134 17.81 -7.45 8.21
N GLN A 135 17.81 -8.40 9.15
CA GLN A 135 16.57 -8.90 9.75
C GLN A 135 15.74 -7.77 10.37
N LYS A 136 16.37 -6.85 11.12
CA LYS A 136 15.67 -5.72 11.73
C LYS A 136 15.22 -4.69 10.70
N ALA A 137 16.04 -4.38 9.71
CA ALA A 137 15.67 -3.47 8.62
C ALA A 137 14.49 -4.02 7.81
N THR A 138 14.51 -5.32 7.47
CA THR A 138 13.40 -6.03 6.82
C THR A 138 12.13 -5.99 7.65
N ALA A 139 12.22 -6.18 8.97
CA ALA A 139 11.07 -6.08 9.86
C ALA A 139 10.46 -4.66 9.86
N ILE A 140 11.29 -3.61 9.82
CA ILE A 140 10.83 -2.22 9.73
C ILE A 140 10.08 -1.97 8.42
N VAL A 141 10.68 -2.29 7.27
CA VAL A 141 10.02 -2.03 5.97
C VAL A 141 8.70 -2.79 5.84
N ARG A 142 8.62 -4.02 6.38
CA ARG A 142 7.37 -4.80 6.45
C ARG A 142 6.33 -4.18 7.36
N GLN A 143 6.72 -3.76 8.56
CA GLN A 143 5.82 -3.11 9.51
C GLN A 143 5.16 -1.85 8.92
N TYR A 144 5.93 -1.06 8.18
CA TYR A 144 5.42 0.14 7.51
C TYR A 144 4.83 -0.13 6.11
N ARG A 145 4.86 -1.36 5.60
CA ARG A 145 4.37 -1.78 4.27
C ARG A 145 5.02 -1.02 3.11
N VAL A 146 6.34 -0.84 3.18
CA VAL A 146 7.15 -0.08 2.21
C VAL A 146 8.27 -0.94 1.61
N GLU A 147 8.07 -2.26 1.56
CA GLU A 147 8.99 -3.19 0.94
C GLU A 147 9.23 -2.81 -0.53
N GLY A 148 10.49 -2.82 -0.98
CA GLY A 148 10.88 -2.45 -2.34
C GLY A 148 10.82 -0.93 -2.64
N LEU A 149 10.26 -0.11 -1.74
CA LEU A 149 10.15 1.34 -1.91
C LEU A 149 11.31 2.11 -1.28
N LEU A 150 12.07 1.47 -0.39
CA LEU A 150 13.26 2.02 0.25
C LEU A 150 14.44 1.07 0.06
N SER A 151 15.61 1.63 -0.21
CA SER A 151 16.91 0.98 -0.09
C SER A 151 17.75 1.69 0.98
N PHE A 152 18.78 1.04 1.48
CA PHE A 152 19.70 1.66 2.44
C PHE A 152 21.13 1.20 2.17
N ASP A 153 22.07 2.12 2.34
CA ASP A 153 23.50 1.82 2.33
C ASP A 153 24.01 1.74 3.76
N TYR A 154 25.00 0.89 3.98
CA TYR A 154 25.63 0.72 5.28
C TYR A 154 27.14 0.60 5.15
N GLU A 155 27.81 0.96 6.23
CA GLU A 155 29.26 0.85 6.38
C GLU A 155 29.59 -0.14 7.50
N CYS A 156 30.59 -0.99 7.27
CA CYS A 156 31.23 -1.79 8.32
C CYS A 156 32.35 -0.97 8.95
N GLN A 157 32.23 -0.66 10.23
CA GLN A 157 33.24 0.08 10.98
C GLN A 157 33.92 -0.84 11.98
N GLU A 158 35.22 -1.02 11.79
CA GLU A 158 36.06 -1.85 12.63
C GLU A 158 36.94 -0.96 13.52
N THR A 159 37.04 -1.32 14.79
CA THR A 159 37.93 -0.63 15.73
C THR A 159 38.75 -1.68 16.47
N VAL A 160 40.07 -1.52 16.44
CA VAL A 160 41.00 -2.35 17.19
C VAL A 160 41.40 -1.59 18.44
N GLU A 161 41.13 -2.17 19.61
CA GLU A 161 41.51 -1.59 20.90
C GLU A 161 42.54 -2.48 21.59
N GLU A 162 43.67 -1.90 22.00
CA GLU A 162 44.66 -2.57 22.83
C GLU A 162 44.43 -2.23 24.30
N THR A 163 44.27 -3.25 25.15
CA THR A 163 44.12 -3.09 26.60
C THR A 163 45.14 -3.92 27.35
N TYR A 164 45.81 -3.35 28.35
CA TYR A 164 46.76 -4.09 29.19
C TYR A 164 46.03 -5.02 30.15
N ILE A 165 46.49 -6.26 30.25
CA ILE A 165 45.89 -7.26 31.14
C ILE A 165 46.51 -7.14 32.54
N GLY A 166 45.68 -6.98 33.60
CA GLY A 166 46.09 -6.98 35.02
C GLY A 166 46.16 -5.60 35.72
N ARG A 167 46.24 -5.57 37.07
CA ARG A 167 46.28 -4.35 37.93
C ARG A 167 47.70 -3.77 38.10
N GLY A 168 47.91 -2.44 38.01
CA GLY A 168 49.20 -1.72 38.25
C GLY A 168 49.82 -1.00 37.03
N ARG A 169 51.13 -0.69 37.01
CA ARG A 169 51.80 0.11 35.95
C ARG A 169 51.95 -0.62 34.59
N PRO A 170 51.80 0.06 33.42
CA PRO A 170 51.66 -0.59 32.10
C PRO A 170 52.95 -1.14 31.45
N THR A 171 54.11 -0.97 32.05
CA THR A 171 55.40 -0.99 31.34
C THR A 171 55.88 -2.38 30.85
N SER A 172 55.31 -3.49 31.32
CA SER A 172 55.73 -4.85 30.94
C SER A 172 54.58 -5.85 31.04
N ARG A 173 53.49 -5.61 30.32
CA ARG A 173 52.28 -6.45 30.38
C ARG A 173 51.87 -7.02 29.03
N PRO A 174 51.32 -8.24 29.02
CA PRO A 174 50.64 -8.73 27.84
C PRO A 174 49.46 -7.81 27.51
N LYS A 175 49.34 -7.49 26.23
CA LYS A 175 48.24 -6.70 25.68
C LYS A 175 47.15 -7.64 25.19
N GLN A 176 45.91 -7.29 25.46
CA GLN A 176 44.74 -7.88 24.83
C GLN A 176 44.31 -6.99 23.67
N ILE A 177 44.24 -7.56 22.47
CA ILE A 177 43.68 -6.90 21.29
C ILE A 177 42.20 -7.27 21.24
N THR A 178 41.32 -6.27 21.26
CA THR A 178 39.87 -6.47 21.10
C THR A 178 39.42 -5.81 19.81
N GLN A 179 38.90 -6.60 18.88
CA GLN A 179 38.28 -6.11 17.66
C GLN A 179 36.79 -5.85 17.92
N LYS A 180 36.34 -4.63 17.61
CA LYS A 180 34.93 -4.23 17.70
C LYS A 180 34.43 -3.88 16.30
N ILE A 181 33.43 -4.63 15.85
CA ILE A 181 32.74 -4.40 14.58
C ILE A 181 31.39 -3.75 14.87
N ARG A 182 31.02 -2.74 14.10
CA ARG A 182 29.63 -2.23 14.03
C ARG A 182 29.24 -1.98 12.59
N TYR A 183 27.96 -2.16 12.29
CA TYR A 183 27.36 -1.73 11.03
C TYR A 183 26.60 -0.44 11.25
N GLN A 184 26.82 0.54 10.38
CA GLN A 184 26.21 1.85 10.43
C GLN A 184 25.45 2.12 9.13
N ILE A 185 24.13 2.31 9.21
CA ILE A 185 23.35 2.83 8.08
C ILE A 185 23.80 4.28 7.84
N GLN A 186 24.18 4.57 6.59
CA GLN A 186 24.63 5.89 6.17
C GLN A 186 23.51 6.68 5.51
N THR A 187 22.78 6.01 4.62
CA THR A 187 21.73 6.62 3.81
C THR A 187 20.55 5.65 3.73
N VAL A 188 19.36 6.23 3.59
CA VAL A 188 18.15 5.51 3.22
C VAL A 188 17.58 6.27 2.04
N ILE A 189 17.45 5.58 0.91
CA ILE A 189 17.13 6.17 -0.38
C ILE A 189 15.76 5.67 -0.81
N ARG A 190 14.96 6.59 -1.35
CA ARG A 190 13.65 6.28 -1.91
C ARG A 190 13.81 5.71 -3.31
N ASN A 191 13.13 4.61 -3.59
CA ASN A 191 13.00 4.12 -4.96
C ASN A 191 11.86 4.86 -5.66
N GLU A 192 12.16 6.03 -6.22
CA GLU A 192 11.16 6.89 -6.86
C GLU A 192 10.42 6.20 -8.02
N THR A 193 11.10 5.28 -8.73
CA THR A 193 10.46 4.52 -9.81
C THR A 193 9.39 3.56 -9.29
N ALA A 194 9.68 2.80 -8.23
CA ALA A 194 8.73 1.89 -7.60
C ALA A 194 7.61 2.65 -6.88
N ILE A 195 7.92 3.81 -6.29
CA ILE A 195 6.93 4.70 -5.67
C ILE A 195 5.97 5.23 -6.73
N ALA A 196 6.47 5.72 -7.87
CA ALA A 196 5.64 6.20 -8.97
C ALA A 196 4.76 5.07 -9.55
N GLN A 197 5.28 3.85 -9.67
CA GLN A 197 4.49 2.69 -10.08
C GLN A 197 3.36 2.38 -9.08
N ALA A 198 3.65 2.36 -7.78
CA ALA A 198 2.63 2.16 -6.75
C ALA A 198 1.54 3.25 -6.80
N GLN A 199 1.93 4.50 -7.03
CA GLN A 199 1.01 5.63 -7.12
C GLN A 199 0.02 5.53 -8.28
N LYS A 200 0.38 4.90 -9.41
CA LYS A 200 -0.56 4.67 -10.54
C LYS A 200 -1.79 3.87 -10.15
N THR A 201 -1.66 3.02 -9.13
CA THR A 201 -2.76 2.19 -8.63
C THR A 201 -3.65 2.90 -7.61
N PHE A 202 -3.28 4.12 -7.20
CA PHE A 202 -4.04 4.83 -6.17
C PHE A 202 -5.39 5.32 -6.69
N GLY A 203 -6.38 5.31 -5.82
CA GLY A 203 -7.75 5.73 -6.12
C GLY A 203 -8.59 4.68 -6.86
N TRP A 204 -7.99 3.61 -7.38
CA TRP A 204 -8.71 2.60 -8.16
C TRP A 204 -9.43 1.57 -7.29
N ARG A 205 -10.66 1.21 -7.67
CA ARG A 205 -11.47 0.12 -7.10
C ARG A 205 -12.23 -0.59 -8.21
N ALA A 206 -12.41 -1.90 -8.09
CA ALA A 206 -13.34 -2.66 -8.90
C ALA A 206 -14.57 -3.05 -8.07
N PHE A 207 -15.75 -2.80 -8.62
CA PHE A 207 -17.03 -3.27 -8.10
C PHE A 207 -17.57 -4.32 -9.06
N VAL A 208 -17.90 -5.50 -8.54
CA VAL A 208 -18.41 -6.62 -9.34
C VAL A 208 -19.88 -6.83 -9.01
N SER A 209 -20.72 -6.94 -10.03
CA SER A 209 -22.15 -7.20 -9.88
C SER A 209 -22.63 -8.18 -10.95
N ASN A 210 -23.49 -9.11 -10.55
CA ASN A 210 -24.30 -9.94 -11.45
C ASN A 210 -25.69 -9.33 -11.70
N ALA A 211 -25.99 -8.18 -11.11
CA ALA A 211 -27.27 -7.50 -11.29
C ALA A 211 -27.31 -6.78 -12.66
N PRO A 212 -28.45 -6.84 -13.38
CA PRO A 212 -28.61 -6.11 -14.62
C PRO A 212 -28.51 -4.60 -14.40
N LYS A 213 -28.05 -3.88 -15.44
CA LYS A 213 -27.86 -2.41 -15.41
C LYS A 213 -29.10 -1.63 -14.95
N SER A 214 -30.29 -2.18 -15.16
CA SER A 214 -31.57 -1.60 -14.76
C SER A 214 -31.80 -1.54 -13.24
N HIS A 215 -31.06 -2.31 -12.44
CA HIS A 215 -31.28 -2.43 -10.98
C HIS A 215 -30.20 -1.80 -10.12
N LEU A 216 -29.01 -1.50 -10.67
CA LEU A 216 -27.91 -0.91 -9.93
C LEU A 216 -27.12 0.04 -10.84
N SER A 217 -27.36 1.34 -10.68
CA SER A 217 -26.63 2.35 -11.42
C SER A 217 -25.16 2.43 -10.94
N VAL A 218 -24.29 2.99 -11.78
CA VAL A 218 -22.87 3.19 -11.45
C VAL A 218 -22.72 4.07 -10.21
N GLU A 219 -23.56 5.09 -10.09
CA GLU A 219 -23.59 6.03 -8.99
C GLU A 219 -24.00 5.36 -7.67
N GLN A 220 -24.98 4.44 -7.71
CA GLN A 220 -25.42 3.66 -6.55
C GLN A 220 -24.36 2.67 -6.09
N ALA A 221 -23.60 2.08 -7.01
CA ALA A 221 -22.51 1.14 -6.71
C ALA A 221 -21.30 1.81 -6.00
N VAL A 222 -21.10 3.10 -6.25
CA VAL A 222 -19.92 3.86 -5.79
C VAL A 222 -20.21 4.72 -4.56
N SER A 223 -21.49 5.01 -4.27
CA SER A 223 -21.93 5.82 -3.13
C SER A 223 -22.18 5.04 -1.84
N SER A 224 -22.22 3.70 -1.90
CA SER A 224 -22.38 2.80 -0.75
C SER A 224 -21.11 2.59 0.07
#